data_AF-A0A6J7VXU6-F1
#
_entry.id   AF-A0A6J7VXU6-F1
#
_cell.length_a   1.000
_cell.length_b   1.000
_cell.length_c   1.000
_cell.angle_alpha   90.00
_cell.angle_beta   90.00
_cell.angle_gamma   90.00
#
_symmetry.space_group_name_H-M   'P 1'
#
loop_
_entity.id
_entity.type
_entity.pdbx_description
1 polymer ?
#
loop_
_entity_poly.entity_id
_entity_poly.type
_entity_poly.pdbx_seq_one_letter_code
_entity_poly.pdbx_strand_id
1 'polypeptide(L)'
;MFINPDPQCEPLSDFLGGIQEQFEIWKLEDRFIEAHVTKIIGANWKIAQEAFSEAYHVNATHPQILPYLADTNSQVDVWENYSRVITAGLSTSPLLWYDVSEDDMMRGMLDVRVDQDSPIKIPAGQTARAVASASARDRWRSAVGDRVDSMSDSEMMDSIDYTIFPNMHPWGAFNRIVYRFRPNGDDHRSSIMEVFFLSPFSGKRPPNAKRRDLTIDEPFTNATELGMLAKVFQQDVFNMSKVQAGLETTWKPGVTLANYQEVKVRWLHKLLGEFVNKDFTGRH
;
A
#
# COMPACT_ATOMS: atom_id res chain seq x y z
N MET A 1 9.39 6.62 14.21
CA MET A 1 9.23 7.68 15.23
C MET A 1 7.93 8.39 14.94
N PHE A 2 7.04 8.46 15.92
CA PHE A 2 5.81 9.25 15.86
C PHE A 2 6.01 10.52 16.71
N ILE A 3 5.37 11.60 16.31
CA ILE A 3 5.37 12.88 17.03
C ILE A 3 3.91 13.29 17.16
N ASN A 4 3.46 13.59 18.37
CA ASN A 4 2.14 14.13 18.64
C ASN A 4 2.29 15.53 19.27
N PRO A 5 1.70 16.58 18.68
CA PRO A 5 1.76 17.93 19.25
C PRO A 5 0.87 18.11 20.49
N ASP A 6 -0.09 17.24 20.74
CA ASP A 6 -0.95 17.31 21.93
C ASP A 6 -0.17 16.86 23.18
N PRO A 7 0.09 17.74 24.17
CA PRO A 7 0.80 17.38 25.39
C PRO A 7 -0.01 16.47 26.32
N GLN A 8 -1.32 16.31 26.09
CA GLN A 8 -2.21 15.44 26.85
C GLN A 8 -2.52 14.13 26.12
N CYS A 9 -1.80 13.83 25.04
CA CYS A 9 -2.04 12.61 24.28
C CYS A 9 -1.80 11.36 25.11
N GLU A 10 -2.53 10.29 24.79
CA GLU A 10 -2.28 8.98 25.35
C GLU A 10 -0.90 8.42 24.92
N PRO A 11 -0.38 7.41 25.63
CA PRO A 11 0.83 6.70 25.20
C PRO A 11 0.67 6.10 23.79
N LEU A 12 1.74 6.17 22.99
CA LEU A 12 1.74 5.63 21.63
C LEU A 12 1.40 4.12 21.58
N SER A 13 1.82 3.35 22.59
CA SER A 13 1.49 1.92 22.70
C SER A 13 -0.02 1.68 22.77
N ASP A 14 -0.71 2.51 23.55
CA ASP A 14 -2.13 2.37 23.81
C ASP A 14 -2.90 2.76 22.55
N PHE A 15 -2.50 3.86 21.91
CA PHE A 15 -3.06 4.29 20.62
C PHE A 15 -2.87 3.24 19.51
N LEU A 16 -1.67 2.66 19.38
CA LEU A 16 -1.39 1.65 18.37
C LEU A 16 -2.11 0.32 18.64
N GLY A 17 -2.36 0.01 19.92
CA GLY A 17 -2.99 -1.23 20.35
C GLY A 17 -2.29 -2.47 19.79
N GLY A 18 -3.08 -3.48 19.39
CA GLY A 18 -2.58 -4.79 18.96
C GLY A 18 -1.77 -4.83 17.65
N ILE A 19 -1.59 -3.71 16.95
CA ILE A 19 -0.76 -3.72 15.72
C ILE A 19 0.71 -4.02 16.04
N GLN A 20 1.19 -3.65 17.23
CA GLN A 20 2.58 -3.89 17.63
C GLN A 20 2.91 -5.39 17.58
N GLU A 21 2.06 -6.20 18.21
CA GLU A 21 2.17 -7.66 18.22
C GLU A 21 2.15 -8.26 16.81
N GLN A 22 1.30 -7.75 15.91
CA GLN A 22 1.22 -8.22 14.53
C GLN A 22 2.52 -7.97 13.74
N PHE A 23 3.22 -6.88 14.04
CA PHE A 23 4.45 -6.48 13.35
C PHE A 23 5.73 -7.07 13.95
N GLU A 24 5.68 -7.69 15.15
CA GLU A 24 6.86 -8.20 15.85
C GLU A 24 7.67 -9.22 15.03
N ILE A 25 6.99 -10.04 14.23
CA ILE A 25 7.61 -11.07 13.39
C ILE A 25 8.43 -10.47 12.23
N TRP A 26 8.06 -9.28 11.75
CA TRP A 26 8.65 -8.67 10.56
C TRP A 26 9.86 -7.77 10.85
N LYS A 27 10.17 -7.54 12.14
CA LYS A 27 11.33 -6.80 12.66
C LYS A 27 11.63 -5.53 11.86
N LEU A 28 10.72 -4.56 11.92
CA LEU A 28 10.90 -3.28 11.22
C LEU A 28 12.16 -2.53 11.67
N GLU A 29 12.65 -2.79 12.88
CA GLU A 29 13.91 -2.29 13.40
C GLU A 29 15.14 -2.78 12.62
N ASP A 30 15.04 -3.91 11.90
CA ASP A 30 16.11 -4.49 11.09
C ASP A 30 16.05 -4.01 9.62
N ARG A 31 15.51 -2.80 9.41
CA ARG A 31 15.35 -2.21 8.07
C ARG A 31 16.05 -0.86 7.94
N PHE A 32 16.32 -0.48 6.70
CA PHE A 32 16.80 0.85 6.34
C PHE A 32 15.95 1.42 5.22
N ILE A 33 16.00 2.74 5.04
CA ILE A 33 15.29 3.43 3.96
C ILE A 33 16.11 3.26 2.67
N GLU A 34 15.70 2.34 1.80
CA GLU A 34 16.28 2.10 0.48
C GLU A 34 15.87 3.18 -0.53
N ALA A 35 14.65 3.70 -0.41
CA ALA A 35 14.12 4.80 -1.23
C ALA A 35 13.23 5.70 -0.38
N HIS A 36 13.28 7.01 -0.63
CA HIS A 36 12.38 8.01 -0.03
C HIS A 36 11.99 9.03 -1.08
N VAL A 37 10.75 8.97 -1.54
CA VAL A 37 10.22 9.86 -2.57
C VAL A 37 9.01 10.58 -2.02
N THR A 38 8.94 11.89 -2.25
CA THR A 38 7.73 12.67 -2.00
C THR A 38 7.18 13.20 -3.30
N LYS A 39 5.86 13.33 -3.39
CA LYS A 39 5.19 13.97 -4.52
C LYS A 39 4.04 14.84 -4.03
N ILE A 40 3.92 16.04 -4.60
CA ILE A 40 2.73 16.87 -4.45
C ILE A 40 1.59 16.25 -5.28
N ILE A 41 0.48 15.93 -4.63
CA ILE A 41 -0.73 15.41 -5.27
C ILE A 41 -1.77 16.53 -5.34
N GLY A 42 -2.41 16.68 -6.51
CA GLY A 42 -3.50 17.63 -6.74
C GLY A 42 -4.85 17.13 -6.20
N ALA A 43 -4.89 16.71 -4.94
CA ALA A 43 -6.10 16.31 -4.23
C ALA A 43 -5.89 16.45 -2.72
N ASN A 44 -6.98 16.51 -1.95
CA ASN A 44 -6.92 16.45 -0.50
C ASN A 44 -6.21 15.17 -0.03
N TRP A 45 -5.45 15.26 1.07
CA TRP A 45 -4.71 14.11 1.62
C TRP A 45 -5.62 12.92 1.98
N LYS A 46 -6.89 13.19 2.34
CA LYS A 46 -7.90 12.16 2.58
C LYS A 46 -8.21 11.38 1.30
N ILE A 47 -8.51 12.07 0.21
CA ILE A 47 -8.78 11.46 -1.10
C ILE A 47 -7.54 10.72 -1.60
N ALA A 48 -6.35 11.31 -1.45
CA ALA A 48 -5.11 10.69 -1.91
C ALA A 48 -4.85 9.34 -1.21
N GLN A 49 -5.11 9.23 0.09
CA GLN A 49 -4.88 7.99 0.81
C GLN A 49 -5.97 6.92 0.62
N GLU A 50 -7.19 7.32 0.24
CA GLU A 50 -8.30 6.39 0.01
C GLU A 50 -7.98 5.39 -1.12
N ALA A 51 -7.33 5.86 -2.19
CA ALA A 51 -6.87 5.01 -3.29
C ALA A 51 -5.83 3.95 -2.88
N PHE A 52 -5.21 4.10 -1.71
CA PHE A 52 -4.28 3.11 -1.14
C PHE A 52 -4.88 2.39 0.07
N SER A 53 -6.20 2.47 0.26
CA SER A 53 -6.92 1.83 1.36
C SER A 53 -7.85 0.72 0.89
N GLU A 54 -7.86 0.40 -0.41
CA GLU A 54 -8.75 -0.59 -1.02
C GLU A 54 -8.17 -1.12 -2.34
N ALA A 55 -8.79 -2.18 -2.86
CA ALA A 55 -8.44 -2.80 -4.15
C ALA A 55 -9.62 -2.82 -5.14
N TYR A 56 -10.70 -2.10 -4.86
CA TYR A 56 -11.90 -2.00 -5.69
C TYR A 56 -11.62 -1.32 -7.03
N HIS A 57 -10.78 -0.30 -7.07
CA HIS A 57 -10.47 0.44 -8.29
C HIS A 57 -9.56 -0.33 -9.27
N VAL A 58 -8.99 -1.46 -8.83
CA VAL A 58 -7.95 -2.20 -9.55
C VAL A 58 -8.42 -2.61 -10.94
N ASN A 59 -9.62 -3.17 -11.06
CA ASN A 59 -10.15 -3.61 -12.34
C ASN A 59 -10.27 -2.50 -13.40
N ALA A 60 -10.52 -1.27 -12.97
CA ALA A 60 -10.70 -0.12 -13.85
C ALA A 60 -9.38 0.62 -14.13
N THR A 61 -8.48 0.68 -13.14
CA THR A 61 -7.25 1.49 -13.23
C THR A 61 -6.04 0.67 -13.64
N HIS A 62 -5.96 -0.57 -13.16
CA HIS A 62 -4.81 -1.46 -13.34
C HIS A 62 -5.23 -2.80 -13.97
N PRO A 63 -5.97 -2.83 -15.09
CA PRO A 63 -6.50 -4.07 -15.66
C PRO A 63 -5.41 -5.11 -15.97
N GLN A 64 -4.16 -4.67 -16.18
CA GLN A 64 -2.99 -5.51 -16.36
C GLN A 64 -2.65 -6.41 -15.15
N ILE A 65 -3.16 -6.11 -13.95
CA ILE A 65 -2.85 -6.87 -12.74
C ILE A 65 -3.89 -7.96 -12.40
N LEU A 66 -5.07 -7.92 -13.04
CA LEU A 66 -6.13 -8.91 -12.84
C LEU A 66 -5.69 -10.37 -13.06
N PRO A 67 -4.78 -10.69 -13.99
CA PRO A 67 -4.30 -12.06 -14.17
C PRO A 67 -3.56 -12.64 -12.96
N TYR A 68 -3.06 -11.81 -12.05
CA TYR A 68 -2.24 -12.27 -10.93
C TYR A 68 -2.58 -11.65 -9.57
N LEU A 69 -3.64 -10.86 -9.46
CA LEU A 69 -4.10 -10.28 -8.20
C LEU A 69 -5.61 -10.50 -8.01
N ALA A 70 -6.00 -11.12 -6.89
CA ALA A 70 -7.39 -11.38 -6.55
C ALA A 70 -8.06 -10.16 -5.89
N ASP A 71 -8.13 -9.06 -6.64
CA ASP A 71 -8.58 -7.73 -6.21
C ASP A 71 -9.93 -7.72 -5.45
N THR A 72 -10.95 -8.39 -6.00
CA THR A 72 -12.29 -8.43 -5.39
C THR A 72 -12.39 -9.33 -4.15
N ASN A 73 -11.47 -10.27 -3.98
CA ASN A 73 -11.44 -11.23 -2.88
C ASN A 73 -10.66 -10.71 -1.66
N SER A 74 -10.28 -9.43 -1.67
CA SER A 74 -9.49 -8.83 -0.60
C SER A 74 -10.20 -8.93 0.75
N GLN A 75 -9.50 -9.42 1.77
CA GLN A 75 -9.99 -9.42 3.14
C GLN A 75 -9.78 -8.04 3.76
N VAL A 76 -10.77 -7.51 4.46
CA VAL A 76 -10.67 -6.24 5.20
C VAL A 76 -10.89 -6.48 6.69
N ASP A 77 -9.92 -6.08 7.50
CA ASP A 77 -9.97 -6.15 8.96
C ASP A 77 -9.91 -4.73 9.56
N VAL A 78 -10.69 -4.48 10.60
CA VAL A 78 -10.79 -3.16 11.24
C VAL A 78 -10.63 -3.30 12.75
N TRP A 79 -9.73 -2.49 13.31
CA TRP A 79 -9.57 -2.27 14.74
C TRP A 79 -9.87 -0.81 15.07
N GLU A 80 -9.58 -0.38 16.30
CA GLU A 80 -9.84 0.98 16.76
C GLU A 80 -9.05 2.01 15.93
N ASN A 81 -7.72 2.00 16.01
CA ASN A 81 -6.86 3.02 15.38
C ASN A 81 -6.06 2.51 14.17
N TYR A 82 -6.34 1.29 13.71
CA TYR A 82 -5.76 0.77 12.48
C TYR A 82 -6.70 -0.20 11.74
N SER A 83 -6.45 -0.40 10.46
CA SER A 83 -7.16 -1.36 9.61
C SER A 83 -6.19 -2.01 8.63
N ARG A 84 -6.53 -3.20 8.14
CA ARG A 84 -5.71 -3.98 7.21
C ARG A 84 -6.55 -4.44 6.02
N VAL A 85 -5.92 -4.44 4.85
CA VAL A 85 -6.39 -5.14 3.65
C VAL A 85 -5.38 -6.22 3.29
N ILE A 86 -5.86 -7.43 3.02
CA ILE A 86 -5.04 -8.52 2.46
C ILE A 86 -5.60 -8.86 1.07
N THR A 87 -4.80 -8.68 0.04
CA THR A 87 -5.13 -9.08 -1.34
C THR A 87 -4.20 -10.19 -1.80
N ALA A 88 -4.78 -11.33 -2.19
CA ALA A 88 -4.00 -12.50 -2.58
C ALA A 88 -3.26 -12.28 -3.91
N GLY A 89 -1.93 -12.40 -3.87
CA GLY A 89 -1.07 -12.33 -5.06
C GLY A 89 -0.91 -13.69 -5.74
N LEU A 90 -0.57 -13.70 -7.03
CA LEU A 90 -0.58 -14.92 -7.85
C LEU A 90 -1.86 -15.74 -7.64
N SER A 91 -2.97 -15.02 -7.74
CA SER A 91 -4.33 -15.52 -7.76
C SER A 91 -5.12 -14.63 -8.70
N THR A 92 -5.97 -15.20 -9.55
CA THR A 92 -6.68 -14.44 -10.57
C THR A 92 -7.83 -13.64 -9.97
N SER A 93 -8.10 -12.46 -10.51
CA SER A 93 -9.37 -11.78 -10.29
C SER A 93 -10.55 -12.62 -10.82
N PRO A 94 -11.67 -12.72 -10.07
CA PRO A 94 -12.88 -13.39 -10.56
C PRO A 94 -13.65 -12.53 -11.58
N LEU A 95 -13.17 -11.31 -11.88
CA LEU A 95 -13.72 -10.47 -12.95
C LEU A 95 -13.20 -10.86 -14.34
N LEU A 96 -12.19 -11.74 -14.42
CA LEU A 96 -11.74 -12.29 -15.67
C LEU A 96 -12.78 -13.27 -16.24
N TRP A 97 -13.04 -13.16 -17.53
CA TRP A 97 -13.97 -14.03 -18.27
C TRP A 97 -13.27 -15.24 -18.89
N TYR A 98 -11.96 -15.38 -18.68
CA TYR A 98 -11.11 -16.43 -19.23
C TYR A 98 -10.20 -17.00 -18.13
N ASP A 99 -9.77 -18.25 -18.31
CA ASP A 99 -8.81 -18.89 -17.42
C ASP A 99 -7.39 -18.40 -17.72
N VAL A 100 -6.63 -18.13 -16.66
CA VAL A 100 -5.21 -17.72 -16.75
C VAL A 100 -4.34 -18.92 -16.41
N SER A 101 -3.39 -19.26 -17.28
CA SER A 101 -2.42 -20.31 -16.99
C SER A 101 -1.42 -19.88 -15.91
N GLU A 102 -0.79 -20.83 -15.22
CA GLU A 102 0.27 -20.52 -14.24
C GLU A 102 1.46 -19.78 -14.89
N ASP A 103 1.77 -20.06 -16.16
CA ASP A 103 2.82 -19.34 -16.90
C ASP A 103 2.40 -17.89 -17.18
N ASP A 104 1.16 -17.66 -17.64
CA ASP A 104 0.64 -16.31 -17.90
C ASP A 104 0.54 -15.47 -16.63
N MET A 105 0.16 -16.10 -15.51
CA MET A 105 0.11 -15.44 -14.20
C MET A 105 1.50 -14.99 -13.75
N MET A 106 2.50 -15.88 -13.85
CA MET A 106 3.89 -15.57 -13.54
C MET A 106 4.45 -14.48 -14.48
N ARG A 107 4.17 -14.57 -15.78
CA ARG A 107 4.56 -13.57 -16.77
C ARG A 107 3.99 -12.20 -16.45
N GLY A 108 2.70 -12.13 -16.09
CA GLY A 108 2.04 -10.89 -15.68
C GLY A 108 2.70 -10.29 -14.44
N MET A 109 2.95 -11.09 -13.40
CA MET A 109 3.60 -10.62 -12.16
C MET A 109 5.01 -10.07 -12.42
N LEU A 110 5.77 -10.70 -13.32
CA LEU A 110 7.14 -10.32 -13.64
C LEU A 110 7.24 -9.23 -14.73
N ASP A 111 6.11 -8.74 -15.26
CA ASP A 111 6.04 -7.83 -16.42
C ASP A 111 6.83 -8.35 -17.64
N VAL A 112 6.76 -9.67 -17.87
CA VAL A 112 7.43 -10.33 -19.00
C VAL A 112 6.61 -10.11 -20.27
N ARG A 113 7.25 -9.57 -21.31
CA ARG A 113 6.60 -9.33 -22.60
C ARG A 113 6.28 -10.64 -23.33
N VAL A 114 5.25 -10.60 -24.18
CA VAL A 114 4.77 -11.76 -24.95
C VAL A 114 5.87 -12.36 -25.85
N ASP A 115 6.78 -11.52 -26.36
CA ASP A 115 7.90 -11.90 -27.22
C ASP A 115 9.16 -12.35 -26.45
N GLN A 116 9.10 -12.41 -25.12
CA GLN A 116 10.21 -12.79 -24.27
C GLN A 116 9.96 -14.11 -23.55
N ASP A 117 11.04 -14.86 -23.33
CA ASP A 117 11.02 -16.02 -22.46
C ASP A 117 10.87 -15.58 -21.00
N SER A 118 9.99 -16.26 -20.25
CA SER A 118 9.89 -16.03 -18.82
C SER A 118 11.20 -16.44 -18.13
N PRO A 119 11.77 -15.58 -17.26
CA PRO A 119 12.99 -15.91 -16.53
C PRO A 119 12.73 -17.00 -15.47
N ILE A 120 11.45 -17.23 -15.10
CA ILE A 120 11.03 -18.26 -14.16
C ILE A 120 10.06 -19.19 -14.88
N LYS A 121 10.45 -20.47 -15.00
CA LYS A 121 9.60 -21.53 -15.54
C LYS A 121 8.80 -22.18 -14.42
N ILE A 122 7.51 -22.41 -14.65
CA ILE A 122 6.67 -23.17 -13.73
C ILE A 122 6.82 -24.67 -14.05
N PRO A 123 7.37 -25.50 -13.14
CA PRO A 123 7.47 -26.93 -13.37
C PRO A 123 6.08 -27.57 -13.48
N ALA A 124 5.96 -28.65 -14.25
CA ALA A 124 4.69 -29.37 -14.41
C ALA A 124 4.12 -29.81 -13.04
N GLY A 125 2.84 -29.50 -12.81
CA GLY A 125 2.15 -29.82 -11.56
C GLY A 125 2.41 -28.86 -10.39
N GLN A 126 3.20 -27.81 -10.58
CA GLN A 126 3.35 -26.72 -9.60
C GLN A 126 2.51 -25.50 -9.99
N THR A 127 2.22 -24.66 -9.00
CA THR A 127 1.55 -23.37 -9.19
C THR A 127 2.56 -22.24 -9.26
N ALA A 128 2.23 -21.15 -9.96
CA ALA A 128 3.01 -19.93 -10.01
C ALA A 128 3.28 -19.41 -8.59
N ARG A 129 2.26 -19.45 -7.72
CA ARG A 129 2.37 -19.01 -6.32
C ARG A 129 3.45 -19.77 -5.55
N ALA A 130 3.49 -21.10 -5.65
CA ALA A 130 4.49 -21.92 -4.95
C ALA A 130 5.91 -21.67 -5.49
N VAL A 131 6.06 -21.52 -6.81
CA VAL A 131 7.36 -21.26 -7.43
C VAL A 131 7.87 -19.86 -7.10
N ALA A 132 6.99 -18.85 -7.14
CA ALA A 132 7.34 -17.48 -6.80
C ALA A 132 7.65 -17.31 -5.31
N SER A 133 6.91 -17.98 -4.42
CA SER A 133 7.17 -17.93 -2.98
C SER A 133 8.53 -18.55 -2.65
N ALA A 134 8.90 -19.68 -3.25
CA ALA A 134 10.23 -20.27 -3.12
C ALA A 134 11.32 -19.32 -3.66
N SER A 135 11.12 -18.75 -4.85
CA SER A 135 12.06 -17.81 -5.46
C SER A 135 12.24 -16.53 -4.63
N ALA A 136 11.16 -16.03 -4.01
CA ALA A 136 11.21 -14.89 -3.10
C ALA A 136 12.01 -15.19 -1.83
N ARG A 137 11.89 -16.39 -1.27
CA ARG A 137 12.70 -16.83 -0.12
C ARG A 137 14.19 -16.85 -0.48
N ASP A 138 14.54 -17.43 -1.62
CA ASP A 138 15.94 -17.47 -2.08
C ASP A 138 16.52 -16.07 -2.29
N ARG A 139 15.75 -15.17 -2.90
CA ARG A 139 16.13 -13.75 -3.07
C ARG A 139 16.43 -13.10 -1.72
N TRP A 140 15.54 -13.25 -0.74
CA TRP A 140 15.65 -12.57 0.54
C TRP A 140 16.65 -13.22 1.50
N ARG A 141 17.00 -14.50 1.34
CA ARG A 141 17.93 -15.23 2.22
C ARG A 141 19.27 -14.50 2.40
N SER A 142 19.77 -13.84 1.36
CA SER A 142 21.01 -13.04 1.45
C SER A 142 20.91 -11.84 2.43
N ALA A 143 19.72 -11.28 2.60
CA ALA A 143 19.47 -10.12 3.45
C ALA A 143 19.01 -10.50 4.87
N VAL A 144 18.28 -11.61 5.03
CA VAL A 144 17.63 -11.96 6.32
C VAL A 144 17.94 -13.37 6.83
N GLY A 145 18.77 -14.13 6.11
CA GLY A 145 19.14 -15.50 6.48
C GLY A 145 17.94 -16.44 6.50
N ASP A 146 17.95 -17.38 7.45
CA ASP A 146 16.96 -18.46 7.55
C ASP A 146 15.58 -17.97 8.04
N ARG A 147 15.43 -16.69 8.38
CA ARG A 147 14.12 -16.08 8.71
C ARG A 147 13.12 -16.15 7.56
N VAL A 148 13.58 -16.32 6.31
CA VAL A 148 12.68 -16.54 5.17
C VAL A 148 11.86 -17.83 5.29
N ASP A 149 12.37 -18.82 6.03
CA ASP A 149 11.73 -20.14 6.16
C ASP A 149 10.65 -20.17 7.23
N SER A 150 10.60 -19.18 8.13
CA SER A 150 9.53 -19.05 9.12
C SER A 150 8.28 -18.36 8.57
N MET A 151 8.31 -17.87 7.34
CA MET A 151 7.22 -17.12 6.73
C MET A 151 6.36 -18.00 5.81
N SER A 152 5.07 -17.73 5.85
CA SER A 152 4.08 -18.34 4.97
C SER A 152 4.22 -17.85 3.52
N ASP A 153 3.66 -18.61 2.58
CA ASP A 153 3.55 -18.17 1.19
C ASP A 153 2.72 -16.88 1.05
N SER A 154 1.74 -16.69 1.93
CA SER A 154 0.97 -15.44 2.02
C SER A 154 1.83 -14.24 2.39
N GLU A 155 2.72 -14.36 3.37
CA GLU A 155 3.66 -13.29 3.70
C GLU A 155 4.65 -12.99 2.57
N MET A 156 4.90 -13.95 1.68
CA MET A 156 5.78 -13.76 0.53
C MET A 156 5.05 -13.10 -0.65
N MET A 157 3.77 -13.45 -0.87
CA MET A 157 3.06 -13.16 -2.13
C MET A 157 1.90 -12.16 -2.00
N ASP A 158 1.29 -12.04 -0.82
CA ASP A 158 0.09 -11.23 -0.65
C ASP A 158 0.41 -9.76 -0.37
N SER A 159 -0.48 -8.88 -0.83
CA SER A 159 -0.44 -7.47 -0.47
C SER A 159 -1.11 -7.31 0.89
N ILE A 160 -0.30 -7.13 1.94
CA ILE A 160 -0.76 -6.96 3.32
C ILE A 160 -0.62 -5.48 3.70
N ASP A 161 -1.64 -4.69 3.43
CA ASP A 161 -1.60 -3.22 3.54
C ASP A 161 -2.35 -2.72 4.79
N TYR A 162 -1.60 -2.15 5.74
CA TYR A 162 -2.19 -1.53 6.92
C TYR A 162 -2.39 -0.04 6.71
N THR A 163 -3.40 0.53 7.37
CA THR A 163 -3.46 1.98 7.67
C THR A 163 -3.48 2.15 9.17
N ILE A 164 -2.55 2.93 9.67
CA ILE A 164 -2.54 3.48 11.03
C ILE A 164 -3.12 4.88 10.93
N PHE A 165 -4.22 5.13 11.64
CA PHE A 165 -4.87 6.43 11.67
C PHE A 165 -3.87 7.50 12.17
N PRO A 166 -3.84 8.70 11.57
CA PRO A 166 -4.73 9.17 10.50
C PRO A 166 -4.24 8.90 9.07
N ASN A 167 -2.95 8.64 8.85
CA ASN A 167 -2.36 8.82 7.52
C ASN A 167 -1.06 8.06 7.22
N MET A 168 -0.73 7.00 7.96
CA MET A 168 0.46 6.18 7.72
C MET A 168 0.06 4.78 7.29
N HIS A 169 0.67 4.26 6.23
CA HIS A 169 0.27 3.00 5.62
C HIS A 169 1.46 2.04 5.49
N PRO A 170 1.87 1.35 6.56
CA PRO A 170 2.94 0.37 6.49
C PRO A 170 2.45 -0.95 5.89
N TRP A 171 3.22 -1.54 4.99
CA TRP A 171 2.92 -2.88 4.51
C TRP A 171 3.59 -3.93 5.39
N GLY A 172 2.90 -5.06 5.53
CA GLY A 172 3.35 -6.20 6.28
C GLY A 172 4.36 -7.08 5.54
N ALA A 173 4.88 -8.07 6.26
CA ALA A 173 5.82 -9.08 5.78
C ALA A 173 7.11 -8.51 5.19
N PHE A 174 7.69 -9.16 4.17
CA PHE A 174 8.85 -8.63 3.44
C PHE A 174 8.49 -7.58 2.41
N ASN A 175 7.22 -7.18 2.33
CA ASN A 175 6.91 -6.00 1.56
C ASN A 175 7.63 -4.79 2.19
N ARG A 176 8.25 -4.00 1.33
CA ARG A 176 9.10 -2.86 1.73
C ARG A 176 8.31 -1.56 1.71
N ILE A 177 7.10 -1.55 1.18
CA ILE A 177 6.37 -0.32 0.89
C ILE A 177 5.78 0.28 2.17
N VAL A 178 5.97 1.58 2.35
CA VAL A 178 5.25 2.37 3.35
C VAL A 178 4.81 3.67 2.70
N TYR A 179 3.53 4.05 2.90
CA TYR A 179 3.01 5.35 2.49
C TYR A 179 2.78 6.28 3.66
N ARG A 180 2.87 7.59 3.41
CA ARG A 180 2.36 8.61 4.32
C ARG A 180 1.73 9.76 3.53
N PHE A 181 0.53 10.18 3.90
CA PHE A 181 -0.22 11.23 3.19
C PHE A 181 -0.42 12.44 4.09
N ARG A 182 0.23 13.57 3.79
CA ARG A 182 0.16 14.77 4.64
C ARG A 182 -0.64 15.88 3.96
N PRO A 183 -1.35 16.72 4.73
CA PRO A 183 -1.80 18.01 4.25
C PRO A 183 -0.63 18.81 3.66
N ASN A 184 -0.88 19.59 2.62
CA ASN A 184 0.09 20.55 2.09
C ASN A 184 -0.21 21.95 2.63
N GLY A 185 0.11 22.17 3.91
CA GLY A 185 -0.39 23.33 4.65
C GLY A 185 -1.92 23.30 4.76
N ASP A 186 -2.55 24.47 4.61
CA ASP A 186 -4.01 24.64 4.69
C ASP A 186 -4.72 24.47 3.34
N ASP A 187 -3.99 24.12 2.27
CA ASP A 187 -4.58 23.90 0.95
C ASP A 187 -5.34 22.57 0.91
N HIS A 188 -6.66 22.63 0.90
CA HIS A 188 -7.51 21.45 0.83
C HIS A 188 -7.49 20.77 -0.54
N ARG A 189 -6.91 21.39 -1.58
CA ARG A 189 -6.79 20.85 -2.95
C ARG A 189 -5.43 20.22 -3.24
N SER A 190 -4.49 20.25 -2.29
CA SER A 190 -3.21 19.56 -2.45
C SER A 190 -2.76 18.81 -1.21
N SER A 191 -1.90 17.82 -1.42
CA SER A 191 -1.32 17.00 -0.37
C SER A 191 0.08 16.53 -0.75
N ILE A 192 0.80 16.00 0.24
CA ILE A 192 2.12 15.41 0.04
C ILE A 192 1.99 13.92 0.27
N MET A 193 2.18 13.13 -0.80
CA MET A 193 2.35 11.68 -0.70
C MET A 193 3.84 11.38 -0.51
N GLU A 194 4.18 10.62 0.51
CA GLU A 194 5.52 10.08 0.73
C GLU A 194 5.51 8.58 0.55
N VAL A 195 6.50 8.06 -0.17
CA VAL A 195 6.74 6.64 -0.38
C VAL A 195 8.11 6.29 0.18
N PHE A 196 8.15 5.30 1.05
CA PHE A 196 9.37 4.71 1.57
C PHE A 196 9.49 3.27 1.09
N PHE A 197 10.71 2.85 0.78
CA PHE A 197 11.07 1.43 0.77
C PHE A 197 11.90 1.12 2.00
N LEU A 198 11.30 0.39 2.95
CA LEU A 198 11.96 -0.16 4.13
C LEU A 198 12.46 -1.57 3.83
N SER A 199 13.71 -1.66 3.42
CA SER A 199 14.33 -2.91 2.99
C SER A 199 15.15 -3.54 4.13
N PRO A 200 15.15 -4.88 4.25
CA PRO A 200 15.98 -5.57 5.23
C PRO A 200 17.47 -5.48 4.85
N PHE A 201 18.35 -5.70 5.82
CA PHE A 201 19.79 -5.75 5.61
C PHE A 201 20.45 -6.80 6.51
N SER A 202 21.61 -7.31 6.09
CA SER A 202 22.49 -8.13 6.90
C SER A 202 23.80 -7.38 7.21
N GLY A 203 24.39 -7.63 8.38
CA GLY A 203 25.64 -6.99 8.80
C GLY A 203 25.47 -5.50 9.12
N LYS A 204 26.32 -4.64 8.55
CA LYS A 204 26.32 -3.20 8.85
C LYS A 204 25.13 -2.52 8.14
N ARG A 205 24.26 -1.86 8.91
CA ARG A 205 23.13 -1.08 8.38
C ARG A 205 23.60 -0.09 7.30
N PRO A 206 23.08 -0.16 6.06
CA PRO A 206 23.36 0.84 5.04
C PRO A 206 22.86 2.23 5.45
N PRO A 207 23.47 3.32 4.93
CA PRO A 207 22.90 4.65 5.11
C PRO A 207 21.52 4.75 4.44
N ASN A 208 20.61 5.50 5.05
CA ASN A 208 19.31 5.78 4.47
C ASN A 208 19.45 6.60 3.17
N ALA A 209 18.58 6.32 2.21
CA ALA A 209 18.47 7.08 0.97
C ALA A 209 18.13 8.55 1.24
N LYS A 210 18.63 9.42 0.36
CA LYS A 210 18.24 10.84 0.37
C LYS A 210 16.82 10.96 -0.17
N ARG A 211 16.07 11.89 0.42
CA ARG A 211 14.73 12.23 -0.05
C ARG A 211 14.78 12.86 -1.43
N ARG A 212 13.94 12.37 -2.34
CA ARG A 212 13.66 12.99 -3.64
C ARG A 212 12.27 13.61 -3.61
N ASP A 213 12.18 14.89 -3.94
CA ASP A 213 10.91 15.61 -3.96
C ASP A 213 10.47 15.82 -5.42
N LEU A 214 9.26 15.38 -5.75
CA LEU A 214 8.60 15.57 -7.04
C LEU A 214 7.52 16.64 -6.91
N THR A 215 7.47 17.54 -7.88
CA THR A 215 6.40 18.52 -8.03
C THR A 215 5.09 17.87 -8.49
N ILE A 216 4.01 18.66 -8.56
CA ILE A 216 2.70 18.20 -9.01
C ILE A 216 2.73 17.70 -10.47
N ASP A 217 3.52 18.36 -11.33
CA ASP A 217 3.61 18.08 -12.77
C ASP A 217 4.63 16.99 -13.13
N GLU A 218 5.57 16.68 -12.23
CA GLU A 218 6.57 15.64 -12.48
C GLU A 218 5.97 14.23 -12.33
N PRO A 219 6.10 13.34 -13.33
CA PRO A 219 5.56 12.00 -13.21
C PRO A 219 6.32 11.17 -12.16
N PHE A 220 5.63 10.24 -11.51
CA PHE A 220 6.26 9.32 -10.55
C PHE A 220 7.40 8.51 -11.18
N THR A 221 7.31 8.23 -12.49
CA THR A 221 8.34 7.51 -13.25
C THR A 221 9.68 8.23 -13.32
N ASN A 222 9.75 9.53 -12.99
CA ASN A 222 11.03 10.21 -12.80
C ASN A 222 11.81 9.62 -11.62
N ALA A 223 11.12 9.13 -10.58
CA ALA A 223 11.71 8.49 -9.40
C ALA A 223 12.04 7.02 -9.66
N THR A 224 13.11 6.79 -10.43
CA THR A 224 13.61 5.48 -10.84
C THR A 224 13.88 4.52 -9.67
N GLU A 225 14.16 5.05 -8.49
CA GLU A 225 14.35 4.28 -7.25
C GLU A 225 13.09 3.50 -6.81
N LEU A 226 11.90 3.91 -7.26
CA LEU A 226 10.64 3.18 -7.01
C LEU A 226 10.43 2.02 -7.99
N GLY A 227 11.25 1.89 -9.03
CA GLY A 227 11.15 0.86 -10.05
C GLY A 227 9.78 0.84 -10.72
N MET A 228 9.23 -0.36 -10.91
CA MET A 228 7.96 -0.58 -11.60
C MET A 228 6.75 0.04 -10.88
N LEU A 229 6.83 0.17 -9.56
CA LEU A 229 5.74 0.71 -8.75
C LEU A 229 5.42 2.18 -9.11
N ALA A 230 6.41 2.92 -9.61
CA ALA A 230 6.21 4.28 -10.12
C ALA A 230 5.16 4.35 -11.25
N LYS A 231 5.05 3.31 -12.09
CA LYS A 231 4.04 3.27 -13.16
C LYS A 231 2.63 3.06 -12.61
N VAL A 232 2.49 2.27 -11.54
CA VAL A 232 1.22 2.04 -10.83
C VAL A 232 0.77 3.35 -10.19
N PHE A 233 1.65 3.99 -9.40
CA PHE A 233 1.33 5.29 -8.79
C PHE A 233 0.97 6.36 -9.80
N GLN A 234 1.59 6.36 -10.97
CA GLN A 234 1.27 7.32 -12.02
C GLN A 234 -0.17 7.16 -12.53
N GLN A 235 -0.70 5.93 -12.58
CA GLN A 235 -2.08 5.65 -12.92
C GLN A 235 -3.04 6.11 -11.81
N ASP A 236 -2.68 5.89 -10.53
CA ASP A 236 -3.50 6.33 -9.39
C ASP A 236 -3.63 7.85 -9.31
N VAL A 237 -2.51 8.58 -9.47
CA VAL A 237 -2.49 10.05 -9.43
C VAL A 237 -3.42 10.67 -10.47
N PHE A 238 -3.56 10.05 -11.64
CA PHE A 238 -4.46 10.53 -12.69
C PHE A 238 -5.94 10.54 -12.25
N ASN A 239 -6.33 9.63 -11.37
CA ASN A 239 -7.70 9.52 -10.88
C ASN A 239 -7.97 10.49 -9.72
N MET A 240 -7.02 10.65 -8.80
CA MET A 240 -7.22 11.43 -7.56
C MET A 240 -7.69 12.86 -7.79
N SER A 241 -7.06 13.60 -8.72
CA SER A 241 -7.46 14.99 -9.02
C SER A 241 -8.85 15.08 -9.64
N LYS A 242 -9.30 14.04 -10.35
CA LYS A 242 -10.65 13.99 -10.91
C LYS A 242 -11.69 13.68 -9.83
N VAL A 243 -11.34 12.82 -8.88
CA VAL A 243 -12.19 12.57 -7.70
C VAL A 243 -12.36 13.86 -6.90
N GLN A 244 -11.28 14.61 -6.64
CA GLN A 244 -11.35 15.94 -6.01
C GLN A 244 -12.31 16.87 -6.75
N ALA A 245 -12.14 17.04 -8.07
CA ALA A 245 -13.00 17.92 -8.87
C ALA A 245 -14.47 17.46 -8.87
N GLY A 246 -14.72 16.15 -8.95
CA GLY A 246 -16.06 15.58 -8.88
C GLY A 246 -16.73 15.85 -7.52
N LEU A 247 -16.01 15.65 -6.42
CA LEU A 247 -16.52 15.91 -5.07
C LEU A 247 -16.81 17.39 -4.80
N GLU A 248 -16.07 18.32 -5.41
CA GLU A 248 -16.36 19.75 -5.26
C GLU A 248 -17.60 20.21 -6.04
N THR A 249 -18.02 19.44 -7.04
CA THR A 249 -19.17 19.76 -7.91
C THR A 249 -20.40 18.90 -7.62
N THR A 250 -20.28 17.93 -6.71
CA THR A 250 -21.37 16.99 -6.41
C THR A 250 -22.53 17.70 -5.73
N TRP A 251 -23.75 17.39 -6.17
CA TRP A 251 -24.96 17.85 -5.48
C TRP A 251 -25.35 16.93 -4.31
N LYS A 252 -24.79 15.71 -4.28
CA LYS A 252 -25.06 14.74 -3.24
C LYS A 252 -24.32 15.14 -1.95
N PRO A 253 -24.98 15.14 -0.78
CA PRO A 253 -24.36 15.61 0.47
C PRO A 253 -23.23 14.71 1.01
N GLY A 254 -22.90 13.61 0.34
CA GLY A 254 -21.85 12.69 0.73
C GLY A 254 -21.60 11.62 -0.33
N VAL A 255 -20.63 10.74 -0.07
CA VAL A 255 -20.27 9.63 -0.96
C VAL A 255 -21.06 8.36 -0.62
N THR A 256 -21.26 7.48 -1.60
CA THR A 256 -21.69 6.09 -1.33
C THR A 256 -20.46 5.22 -1.48
N LEU A 257 -20.17 4.43 -0.45
CA LEU A 257 -19.07 3.49 -0.43
C LEU A 257 -19.64 2.06 -0.48
N ALA A 258 -18.90 1.16 -1.11
CA ALA A 258 -19.17 -0.25 -1.21
C ALA A 258 -19.28 -0.88 0.19
N ASN A 259 -20.14 -1.90 0.30
CA ASN A 259 -20.42 -2.53 1.58
C ASN A 259 -19.19 -3.22 2.19
N TYR A 260 -18.35 -3.85 1.35
CA TYR A 260 -17.21 -4.65 1.80
C TYR A 260 -15.85 -4.09 1.36
N GLN A 261 -15.61 -3.91 0.05
CA GLN A 261 -14.28 -3.53 -0.46
C GLN A 261 -13.79 -2.15 0.02
N GLU A 262 -14.71 -1.26 0.41
CA GLU A 262 -14.39 0.09 0.91
C GLU A 262 -14.62 0.21 2.44
N VAL A 263 -14.65 -0.91 3.18
CA VAL A 263 -14.82 -0.89 4.65
C VAL A 263 -13.71 -0.10 5.35
N LYS A 264 -12.46 -0.24 4.90
CA LYS A 264 -11.31 0.51 5.42
C LYS A 264 -11.46 2.03 5.15
N VAL A 265 -11.94 2.42 3.98
CA VAL A 265 -12.26 3.83 3.66
C VAL A 265 -13.39 4.36 4.56
N ARG A 266 -14.45 3.57 4.77
CA ARG A 266 -15.55 3.93 5.70
C ARG A 266 -15.07 4.10 7.13
N TRP A 267 -14.21 3.20 7.61
CA TRP A 267 -13.58 3.28 8.94
C TRP A 267 -12.77 4.57 9.08
N LEU A 268 -11.94 4.90 8.09
CA LEU A 268 -11.15 6.12 8.07
C LEU A 268 -12.03 7.38 8.19
N HIS A 269 -13.10 7.48 7.38
CA HIS A 269 -14.04 8.60 7.44
C HIS A 269 -14.80 8.68 8.77
N LYS A 270 -15.15 7.53 9.38
CA LYS A 270 -15.76 7.50 10.71
C LYS A 270 -14.83 8.11 11.76
N LEU A 271 -13.58 7.64 11.84
CA LEU A 271 -12.60 8.17 12.80
C LEU A 271 -12.30 9.64 12.55
N LEU A 272 -12.13 10.05 11.29
CA LEU A 272 -11.95 11.46 10.93
C LEU A 272 -13.12 12.31 11.44
N GLY A 273 -14.36 11.83 11.25
CA GLY A 273 -15.55 12.50 11.77
C GLY A 273 -15.57 12.58 13.29
N GLU A 274 -15.18 11.53 14.00
CA GLU A 274 -15.09 11.53 15.46
C GLU A 274 -14.04 12.51 15.97
N PHE A 275 -12.85 12.54 15.38
CA PHE A 275 -11.77 13.46 15.78
C PHE A 275 -12.13 14.92 15.47
N VAL A 276 -12.66 15.21 14.28
CA VAL A 276 -13.05 16.59 13.90
C VAL A 276 -14.22 17.10 14.75
N ASN A 277 -15.18 16.23 15.09
CA ASN A 277 -16.35 16.64 15.87
C ASN A 277 -16.11 16.65 17.39
N LYS A 278 -15.15 15.88 17.91
CA LYS A 278 -14.73 15.92 19.33
C LYS A 278 -14.22 17.32 19.73
N ASP A 279 -13.67 18.09 18.79
CA ASP A 279 -13.14 19.44 19.02
C ASP A 279 -14.12 20.59 18.71
N PHE A 280 -15.37 20.31 18.32
CA PHE A 280 -16.43 21.34 18.20
C PHE A 280 -17.24 21.51 19.50
N THR A 281 -16.65 21.23 20.66
CA THR A 281 -17.09 21.84 21.92
C THR A 281 -16.16 23.00 22.23
N GLY A 282 -16.43 24.14 21.59
CA GLY A 282 -15.72 25.39 21.85
C GLY A 282 -15.59 25.66 23.35
N ARG A 283 -14.36 25.64 23.83
CA ARG A 283 -13.95 26.38 25.02
C ARG A 283 -12.84 27.32 24.56
N HIS A 284 -13.25 28.55 24.24
CA HIS A 284 -12.41 29.74 24.32
C HIS A 284 -12.03 29.99 25.78
#